data_AF-A0A397F2R5-F1
#
_entry.id   AF-A0A397F2R5-F1
#
_cell.length_a   1.000
_cell.length_b   1.000
_cell.length_c   1.000
_cell.angle_alpha   90.00
_cell.angle_beta   90.00
_cell.angle_gamma   90.00
#
_symmetry.space_group_name_H-M   'P 1'
#
loop_
_entity.id
_entity.type
_entity.pdbx_description
1 polymer ?
#
loop_
_entity_poly.entity_id
_entity_poly.type
_entity_poly.pdbx_seq_one_letter_code
_entity_poly.pdbx_strand_id
1 'polypeptide(L)'
;LILNLPHGYEGQGPEHSSARMERFLQQSNEDSDEFTMDEVKADVDVNIHIVIPTTPAQYFHALRRQVCALYVVVVFTIVAFSASTLC
;
A
#
# COMPACT_ATOMS: atom_id res chain seq x y z
N LEU A 1 0.63 12.47 0.46
CA LEU A 1 0.27 11.99 1.82
C LEU A 1 0.62 10.50 1.88
N ILE A 2 1.21 10.02 2.99
CA ILE A 2 1.46 8.58 3.22
C ILE A 2 0.60 8.10 4.38
N LEU A 3 -0.13 7.01 4.17
CA LEU A 3 -0.82 6.29 5.23
C LEU A 3 -0.07 4.98 5.51
N ASN A 4 0.64 4.90 6.63
CA ASN A 4 1.30 3.67 7.06
C ASN A 4 0.35 2.87 7.94
N LEU A 5 -0.15 1.75 7.42
CA LEU A 5 -1.07 0.87 8.13
C LEU A 5 -0.38 -0.46 8.44
N PRO A 6 -0.07 -0.73 9.73
CA PRO A 6 0.44 -2.04 10.12
C PRO A 6 -0.63 -3.10 9.84
N HIS A 7 -0.26 -4.12 9.07
CA HIS A 7 -1.11 -5.24 8.71
C HIS A 7 -0.34 -6.55 8.94
N GLY A 8 -0.98 -7.57 9.49
CA GLY A 8 -0.33 -8.86 9.68
C GLY A 8 -1.22 -9.79 10.48
N TYR A 9 -1.46 -10.98 9.96
CA TYR A 9 -2.23 -12.01 10.67
C TYR A 9 -1.32 -12.79 11.61
N GLU A 10 -0.96 -12.18 12.75
CA GLU A 10 -0.06 -12.76 13.75
C GLU A 10 -0.80 -13.37 14.95
N GLY A 11 -2.11 -13.57 14.86
CA GLY A 11 -2.92 -14.15 15.92
C GLY A 11 -3.20 -13.22 17.11
N GLN A 12 -2.88 -11.93 17.00
CA GLN A 12 -3.07 -10.89 18.03
C GLN A 12 -4.54 -10.42 18.19
N GLY A 13 -5.51 -11.20 17.73
CA GLY A 13 -6.93 -10.82 17.73
C GLY A 13 -7.39 -10.01 16.51
N PRO A 14 -8.71 -9.88 16.30
CA PRO A 14 -9.30 -9.31 15.09
C PRO A 14 -9.04 -7.80 14.91
N GLU A 15 -8.81 -7.06 16.00
CA GLU A 15 -8.54 -5.62 16.01
C GLU A 15 -7.09 -5.25 15.68
N HIS A 16 -6.16 -6.21 15.82
CA HIS A 16 -4.73 -6.00 15.57
C HIS A 16 -4.22 -6.66 14.29
N SER A 17 -5.06 -7.40 13.57
CA SER A 17 -4.62 -8.22 12.44
C SER A 17 -4.78 -7.54 11.08
N SER A 18 -5.84 -6.73 10.90
CA SER A 18 -6.21 -6.21 9.58
C SER A 18 -6.32 -4.69 9.55
N ALA A 19 -5.61 -4.09 8.60
CA ALA A 19 -5.83 -2.71 8.19
C ALA A 19 -7.01 -2.56 7.21
N ARG A 20 -7.74 -3.66 6.94
CA ARG A 20 -8.93 -3.72 6.06
C ARG A 20 -8.68 -3.13 4.68
N MET A 21 -7.68 -3.68 3.99
CA MET A 21 -7.22 -3.25 2.66
C MET A 21 -8.32 -3.28 1.61
N GLU A 22 -9.27 -4.21 1.74
CA GLU A 22 -10.44 -4.32 0.87
C GLU A 22 -11.24 -3.03 0.77
N ARG A 23 -11.29 -2.22 1.84
CA ARG A 23 -12.00 -0.94 1.83
C ARG A 23 -11.25 0.12 1.05
N PHE A 24 -9.93 0.14 1.13
CA PHE A 24 -9.12 1.05 0.31
C PHE A 24 -9.19 0.67 -1.17
N LEU A 25 -9.25 -0.63 -1.48
CA LEU A 25 -9.44 -1.11 -2.83
C LEU A 25 -10.84 -0.74 -3.38
N GLN A 26 -11.89 -0.82 -2.56
CA GLN A 26 -13.22 -0.35 -2.97
C GLN A 26 -13.33 1.16 -3.13
N GLN A 27 -12.46 1.92 -2.45
CA GLN A 27 -12.39 3.38 -2.56
C GLN A 27 -11.46 3.83 -3.70
N SER A 28 -10.74 2.92 -4.36
CA SER A 28 -9.95 3.29 -5.53
C SER A 28 -10.87 3.59 -6.71
N ASN A 29 -10.45 4.52 -7.56
CA ASN A 29 -11.20 4.92 -8.76
C ASN A 29 -10.88 4.02 -9.97
N GLU A 30 -10.53 2.76 -9.71
CA GLU A 30 -10.17 1.79 -10.75
C GLU A 30 -11.40 0.94 -11.07
N ASP A 31 -11.85 0.95 -12.33
CA ASP A 31 -13.00 0.16 -12.76
C ASP A 31 -12.61 -1.31 -12.96
N SER A 32 -13.41 -2.24 -12.42
CA SER A 32 -13.16 -3.69 -12.52
C SER A 32 -13.29 -4.25 -13.93
N ASP A 33 -13.99 -3.52 -14.81
CA ASP A 33 -14.41 -4.00 -16.12
C ASP A 33 -13.54 -3.41 -17.25
N GLU A 34 -12.79 -2.34 -16.98
CA GLU A 34 -11.94 -1.65 -17.96
C GLU A 34 -10.47 -1.68 -17.52
N PHE A 35 -9.73 -2.68 -18.01
CA PHE A 35 -8.29 -2.74 -17.82
C PHE A 35 -7.59 -1.84 -18.83
N THR A 36 -7.01 -0.74 -18.35
CA THR A 36 -6.14 0.11 -19.18
C THR A 36 -4.84 -0.63 -19.51
N MET A 37 -4.60 -0.88 -20.81
CA MET A 37 -3.37 -1.52 -21.27
C MET A 37 -2.16 -0.56 -21.27
N ASP A 38 -2.40 0.75 -21.16
CA ASP A 38 -1.36 1.77 -21.03
C ASP A 38 -0.95 1.94 -19.56
N GLU A 39 0.16 1.30 -19.17
CA GLU A 39 0.72 1.34 -17.81
C GLU A 39 0.95 2.77 -17.29
N VAL A 40 1.33 3.69 -18.19
CA VAL A 40 1.56 5.10 -17.84
C VAL A 40 0.27 5.83 -17.50
N LYS A 41 -0.85 5.45 -18.13
CA LYS A 41 -2.14 6.07 -17.90
C LYS A 41 -2.80 5.53 -16.62
N ALA A 42 -2.66 4.22 -16.39
CA ALA A 42 -3.09 3.57 -15.15
C ALA A 42 -2.44 4.20 -13.90
N ASP A 43 -1.16 4.58 -13.99
CA ASP A 43 -0.44 5.18 -12.86
C ASP A 43 -0.88 6.63 -12.56
N VAL A 44 -1.34 7.38 -13.57
CA VAL A 44 -1.69 8.81 -13.41
C VAL A 44 -3.15 8.99 -13.03
N ASP A 45 -4.04 8.12 -13.51
CA ASP A 45 -5.49 8.27 -13.31
C ASP A 45 -5.98 7.70 -11.97
N VAL A 46 -5.16 6.92 -11.25
CA VAL A 46 -5.56 6.34 -9.96
C VAL A 46 -5.52 7.38 -8.83
N ASN A 47 -6.55 7.38 -7.99
CA ASN A 47 -6.68 8.31 -6.87
C ASN A 47 -5.75 7.96 -5.68
N ILE A 48 -5.54 6.67 -5.44
CA ILE A 48 -4.83 6.12 -4.28
C ILE A 48 -3.95 4.96 -4.74
N HIS A 49 -2.65 5.03 -4.48
CA HIS A 49 -1.76 3.90 -4.70
C HIS A 49 -1.70 3.04 -3.45
N ILE A 50 -2.09 1.78 -3.58
CA ILE A 50 -2.07 0.78 -2.51
C ILE A 50 -0.86 -0.11 -2.71
N VAL A 51 0.07 -0.13 -1.75
CA VAL A 51 1.33 -0.88 -1.86
C VAL A 51 1.54 -1.76 -0.62
N ILE A 52 1.91 -3.02 -0.85
CA ILE A 52 2.33 -3.96 0.19
C ILE A 52 3.82 -4.29 -0.03
N PRO A 53 4.75 -3.47 0.47
CA PRO A 53 6.17 -3.75 0.32
C PRO A 53 6.56 -4.98 1.16
N THR A 54 7.27 -5.91 0.54
CA THR A 54 7.79 -7.11 1.21
C THR A 54 9.28 -6.99 1.55
N THR A 55 9.96 -5.99 0.97
CA THR A 55 11.38 -5.73 1.20
C THR A 55 11.62 -4.27 1.60
N PRO A 56 12.67 -3.97 2.40
CA PRO A 56 13.01 -2.60 2.77
C PRO A 56 13.36 -1.72 1.56
N ALA A 57 13.92 -2.32 0.50
CA ALA A 57 14.20 -1.61 -0.75
C ALA A 57 12.92 -1.15 -1.44
N GLN A 58 11.89 -2.01 -1.54
CA GLN A 58 10.59 -1.63 -2.10
C GLN A 58 9.94 -0.50 -1.30
N TYR A 59 10.01 -0.55 0.04
CA TYR A 59 9.51 0.51 0.90
C TYR A 59 10.24 1.85 0.66
N PHE A 60 11.58 1.82 0.57
CA PHE A 60 12.38 3.01 0.26
C PHE A 60 12.03 3.63 -1.11
N HIS A 61 11.85 2.80 -2.13
CA HIS A 61 11.47 3.28 -3.46
C HIS A 61 10.05 3.85 -3.48
N ALA A 62 9.10 3.26 -2.74
CA ALA A 62 7.73 3.78 -2.60
C ALA A 62 7.73 5.17 -1.94
N LEU A 63 8.52 5.37 -0.89
CA LEU A 63 8.66 6.67 -0.22
C LEU A 63 9.24 7.74 -1.17
N ARG A 64 10.27 7.40 -1.95
CA ARG A 64 10.84 8.34 -2.94
C ARG A 64 9.85 8.71 -4.02
N ARG A 65 9.05 7.75 -4.50
CA ARG A 65 8.06 7.99 -5.55
C ARG A 65 7.03 9.03 -5.13
N GLN A 66 6.64 9.01 -3.85
CA GLN A 66 5.69 9.96 -3.28
C GLN A 66 6.22 11.41 -3.15
N VAL A 67 7.55 11.61 -3.20
CA VAL A 67 8.14 12.96 -3.28
C VAL A 67 8.11 13.50 -4.71
N CYS A 68 8.22 12.60 -5.69
CA CYS A 68 8.22 12.97 -7.11
C CYS A 68 6.81 13.10 -7.72
N ALA A 69 5.77 12.62 -7.04
CA ALA A 69 4.41 12.60 -7.58
C ALA A 69 3.35 13.13 -6.59
N LEU A 70 2.30 13.76 -7.12
CA LEU A 70 1.26 14.48 -6.39
C LEU A 70 0.05 13.60 -6.00
N TYR A 71 0.25 12.31 -5.73
CA TYR A 71 -0.83 11.38 -5.36
C TYR A 71 -0.74 10.88 -3.92
N VAL A 72 -1.84 10.28 -3.43
CA VAL A 72 -1.93 9.67 -2.10
C VAL A 72 -1.41 8.24 -2.15
N VAL A 73 -0.51 7.89 -1.22
CA VAL A 73 0.06 6.54 -1.12
C VAL A 73 -0.38 5.91 0.20
N VAL A 74 -1.02 4.74 0.12
CA VAL A 74 -1.39 3.92 1.27
C VAL A 74 -0.44 2.71 1.29
N VAL A 75 0.38 2.63 2.33
CA VAL A 75 1.37 1.57 2.50
C VAL A 75 0.93 0.64 3.61
N PHE A 76 0.72 -0.62 3.26
CA PHE A 76 0.43 -1.70 4.19
C PHE A 76 1.73 -2.39 4.57
N THR A 77 2.25 -2.06 5.75
CA THR A 77 3.50 -2.64 6.26
C THR A 77 3.20 -3.93 7.00
N ILE A 78 3.92 -5.01 6.68
CA ILE A 78 3.78 -6.28 7.40
C ILE A 78 4.37 -6.11 8.81
N VAL A 79 3.56 -6.37 9.85
CA VAL A 79 3.93 -6.16 11.28
C VAL A 79 5.22 -6.87 11.66
N ALA A 80 5.46 -8.07 11.13
CA ALA A 80 6.69 -8.84 11.33
C ALA A 80 7.99 -8.06 11.02
N PHE A 81 7.94 -7.04 10.17
CA PHE A 81 9.12 -6.24 9.82
C PHE A 81 9.48 -5.18 10.88
N SER A 82 8.55 -4.84 11.78
CA SER A 82 8.73 -3.72 12.73
C SER A 82 9.50 -4.07 14.01
N ALA A 83 9.78 -5.35 14.30
CA ALA A 83 10.34 -5.72 15.62
C ALA A 83 11.41 -6.82 15.65
N SER A 84 11.69 -7.55 14.56
CA SER A 84 12.52 -8.77 14.67
C SER A 84 13.70 -8.92 13.70
N THR A 85 14.02 -7.91 12.87
CA THR A 85 15.17 -7.99 11.93
C THR A 85 16.24 -6.90 12.19
N LEU A 86 16.40 -6.48 13.44
CA LEU A 86 17.46 -5.56 13.89
C LEU A 86 18.38 -6.16 14.97
N CYS A 87 18.39 -7.50 15.11
CA CYS A 87 19.37 -8.24 15.89
C CYS A 87 20.11 -9.22 14.98
#